data_AF-K2NYM4-F1
#
_entry.id   AF-K2NYM4-F1
#
_cell.length_a   1.000
_cell.length_b   1.000
_cell.length_c   1.000
_cell.angle_alpha   90.00
_cell.angle_beta   90.00
_cell.angle_gamma   90.00
#
_symmetry.space_group_name_H-M   'P 1'
#
loop_
_entity.id
_entity.type
_entity.pdbx_description
1 polymer ?
#
loop_
_entity_poly.entity_id
_entity_poly.type
_entity_poly.pdbx_seq_one_letter_code
_entity_poly.pdbx_strand_id
1 'polypeptide(L)'
;MTNLIGTPVTVRVEIVGGTITKAAMIIGATGRRLDFSDIGQMRFFVDVIAEDGTRIGMWEGANYETAILTAHELAEEWKCQVYDNLIGDAT
;
A
#
# COMPACT_ATOMS: atom_id res chain seq x y z
N MET A 1 -15.72 30.85 -5.50
CA MET A 1 -14.69 30.16 -6.31
C MET A 1 -13.95 29.23 -5.37
N THR A 2 -14.08 27.92 -5.55
CA THR A 2 -13.49 26.92 -4.66
C THR A 2 -12.04 26.70 -5.05
N ASN A 3 -11.09 26.96 -4.15
CA ASN A 3 -9.68 26.61 -4.34
C ASN A 3 -9.55 25.09 -4.26
N LEU A 4 -9.56 24.42 -5.42
CA LEU A 4 -9.04 23.06 -5.54
C LEU A 4 -7.51 23.17 -5.55
N ILE A 5 -6.91 23.22 -4.36
CA ILE A 5 -5.46 22.99 -4.23
C ILE A 5 -5.27 21.47 -4.37
N GLY A 6 -5.33 20.97 -5.60
CA GLY A 6 -4.78 19.66 -5.90
C GLY A 6 -3.29 19.77 -5.73
N THR A 7 -2.75 19.33 -4.59
CA THR A 7 -1.31 19.11 -4.47
C THR A 7 -0.90 18.23 -5.66
N PRO A 8 0.11 18.61 -6.46
CA PRO A 8 0.58 17.75 -7.52
C PRO A 8 0.91 16.40 -6.89
N VAL A 9 0.25 15.34 -7.35
CA VAL A 9 0.53 13.99 -6.90
C VAL A 9 1.89 13.66 -7.51
N THR A 10 2.95 13.83 -6.74
CA THR A 10 4.27 13.30 -7.10
C THR A 10 4.28 11.81 -6.77
N VAL A 11 5.10 11.04 -7.50
CA VAL A 11 5.35 9.64 -7.15
C VAL A 11 5.74 9.55 -5.68
N ARG A 12 5.15 8.60 -4.95
CA ARG A 12 5.50 8.33 -3.54
C ARG A 12 5.25 6.87 -3.19
N VAL A 13 5.89 6.40 -2.12
CA VAL A 13 5.64 5.08 -1.55
C VAL A 13 4.80 5.26 -0.28
N GLU A 14 3.74 4.47 -0.14
CA GLU A 14 2.90 4.45 1.06
C GLU A 14 2.97 3.10 1.74
N ILE A 15 3.13 3.11 3.07
CA ILE A 15 2.92 1.94 3.92
C ILE A 15 1.51 2.05 4.50
N VAL A 16 0.71 1.01 4.31
CA VAL A 16 -0.62 0.88 4.91
C VAL A 16 -0.74 -0.49 5.58
N GLY A 17 -1.71 -0.64 6.46
CA GLY A 17 -1.96 -1.92 7.08
C GLY A 17 -3.27 -1.95 7.85
N GLY A 18 -3.71 -3.16 8.15
CA GLY A 18 -4.97 -3.39 8.82
C GLY A 18 -5.32 -4.86 8.89
N THR A 19 -6.41 -5.14 9.60
CA THR A 19 -6.98 -6.49 9.69
C THR A 19 -7.76 -6.81 8.42
N ILE A 20 -7.46 -7.95 7.80
CA ILE A 20 -8.20 -8.41 6.62
C ILE A 20 -9.61 -8.82 7.02
N THR A 21 -10.61 -8.23 6.39
CA THR A 21 -12.04 -8.47 6.69
C THR A 21 -12.78 -9.20 5.58
N LYS A 22 -12.15 -9.40 4.42
CA LYS A 22 -12.76 -10.00 3.23
C LYS A 22 -11.82 -10.98 2.58
N ALA A 23 -12.39 -11.98 1.90
CA ALA A 23 -11.63 -12.95 1.12
C ALA A 23 -10.94 -12.26 -0.07
N ALA A 24 -9.71 -12.69 -0.37
CA ALA A 24 -9.02 -12.29 -1.58
C ALA A 24 -9.60 -13.04 -2.79
N MET A 25 -9.68 -12.37 -3.94
CA MET A 25 -10.06 -13.02 -5.20
C MET A 25 -8.80 -13.40 -5.96
N ILE A 26 -8.55 -14.70 -6.09
CA ILE A 26 -7.48 -15.23 -6.91
C ILE A 26 -8.03 -15.46 -8.32
N ILE A 27 -7.41 -14.79 -9.29
CA ILE A 27 -7.73 -14.94 -10.72
C ILE A 27 -6.55 -15.66 -11.38
N GLY A 28 -6.80 -16.85 -11.92
CA GLY A 28 -5.78 -17.64 -12.60
C GLY A 28 -6.32 -18.31 -13.87
N ALA A 29 -5.46 -19.09 -14.53
CA ALA A 29 -5.80 -19.79 -15.77
C ALA A 29 -7.00 -20.75 -15.63
N THR A 30 -7.23 -21.29 -14.43
CA THR A 30 -8.32 -22.22 -14.12
C THR A 30 -9.63 -21.54 -13.69
N GLY A 31 -9.67 -20.20 -13.70
CA GLY A 31 -10.84 -19.42 -13.32
C GLY A 31 -10.60 -18.55 -12.09
N ARG A 32 -11.70 -18.18 -11.42
CA ARG A 32 -11.70 -17.31 -10.24
C ARG A 32 -12.05 -18.11 -9.00
N ARG A 33 -11.29 -17.92 -7.92
CA ARG A 33 -11.60 -18.51 -6.61
C ARG A 33 -11.40 -17.48 -5.50
N LEU A 34 -12.10 -17.68 -4.39
CA LEU A 34 -11.91 -16.90 -3.18
C LEU A 34 -10.93 -17.61 -2.25
N ASP A 35 -10.05 -16.83 -1.63
CA ASP A 35 -9.15 -17.27 -0.57
C ASP A 35 -9.50 -16.57 0.74
N PHE A 36 -9.80 -17.36 1.76
CA PHE A 36 -10.25 -16.89 3.07
C PHE A 36 -9.14 -16.97 4.12
N SER A 37 -7.95 -17.46 3.77
CA SER A 37 -6.88 -17.83 4.71
C SER A 37 -6.41 -16.67 5.58
N ASP A 38 -6.44 -15.44 5.04
CA ASP A 38 -5.92 -14.26 5.72
C ASP A 38 -6.98 -13.47 6.50
N ILE A 39 -8.26 -13.85 6.45
CA ILE A 39 -9.31 -13.13 7.19
C ILE A 39 -9.02 -13.16 8.69
N GLY A 40 -9.07 -11.98 9.32
CA GLY A 40 -8.74 -11.78 10.73
C GLY A 40 -7.26 -11.54 11.01
N GLN A 41 -6.38 -11.70 10.02
CA GLN A 41 -4.95 -11.44 10.19
C GLN A 41 -4.62 -9.96 9.98
N MET A 42 -3.67 -9.44 10.76
CA MET A 42 -3.04 -8.13 10.50
C MET A 42 -2.07 -8.28 9.32
N ARG A 43 -2.21 -7.42 8.32
CA ARG A 43 -1.32 -7.37 7.16
C ARG A 43 -0.87 -5.94 6.91
N PHE A 44 0.32 -5.82 6.33
CA PHE A 44 0.94 -4.60 5.88
C PHE A 44 1.10 -4.66 4.37
N PHE A 45 0.93 -3.51 3.73
CA PHE A 45 1.02 -3.35 2.29
C PHE A 45 1.92 -2.15 2.00
N VAL A 46 2.75 -2.30 0.97
CA VAL A 46 3.58 -1.22 0.46
C VAL A 46 3.14 -0.96 -0.97
N ASP A 47 2.64 0.25 -1.19
CA ASP A 47 2.10 0.67 -2.48
C ASP A 47 2.92 1.84 -3.04
N VAL A 48 3.17 1.83 -4.35
CA VAL A 48 3.63 3.01 -5.08
C VAL A 48 2.40 3.77 -5.59
N ILE A 49 2.33 5.06 -5.26
CA ILE A 49 1.34 5.98 -5.80
C ILE A 49 2.00 6.72 -6.96
N ALA A 50 1.51 6.51 -8.18
CA ALA A 50 1.97 7.18 -9.38
C ALA A 50 1.43 8.63 -9.48
N GLU A 51 1.94 9.41 -10.43
CA GLU A 51 1.59 10.83 -10.58
C GLU A 51 0.11 11.08 -10.91
N ASP A 52 -0.56 10.11 -11.51
CA ASP A 52 -1.99 10.14 -11.80
C ASP A 52 -2.86 9.69 -10.61
N GLY A 53 -2.23 9.38 -9.47
CA GLY A 53 -2.89 8.83 -8.29
C GLY A 53 -3.14 7.32 -8.36
N THR A 54 -2.71 6.64 -9.43
CA THR A 54 -2.80 5.18 -9.54
C THR A 54 -1.98 4.53 -8.44
N ARG A 55 -2.58 3.53 -7.77
CA ARG A 55 -1.96 2.76 -6.70
C ARG A 55 -1.50 1.41 -7.24
N ILE A 56 -0.22 1.12 -7.07
CA ILE A 56 0.41 -0.13 -7.52
C ILE A 56 0.92 -0.85 -6.28
N GLY A 57 0.32 -2.00 -5.96
CA GLY A 57 0.77 -2.85 -4.86
C GLY A 57 2.10 -3.51 -5.19
N MET A 58 3.13 -3.17 -4.41
CA MET A 58 4.49 -3.66 -4.63
C MET A 58 4.84 -4.82 -3.70
N TRP A 59 4.31 -4.79 -2.48
CA TRP A 59 4.59 -5.80 -1.47
C TRP A 59 3.44 -5.92 -0.48
N GLU A 60 3.26 -7.13 0.05
CA GLU A 60 2.37 -7.40 1.18
C GLU A 60 2.96 -8.46 2.12
N GLY A 61 2.66 -8.36 3.41
CA GLY A 61 3.15 -9.31 4.40
C GLY A 61 2.63 -9.08 5.82
N ALA A 62 3.00 -9.97 6.73
CA ALA A 62 2.58 -9.92 8.13
C ALA A 62 3.54 -9.15 9.05
N ASN A 63 4.70 -8.71 8.54
CA ASN A 63 5.75 -8.06 9.33
C ASN A 63 5.90 -6.59 8.92
N TYR A 64 5.72 -5.69 9.89
CA TYR A 64 5.84 -4.25 9.68
C TYR A 64 7.28 -3.80 9.42
N GLU A 65 8.28 -4.37 10.10
CA GLU A 65 9.69 -4.06 9.88
C GLU A 65 10.11 -4.38 8.43
N THR A 66 9.65 -5.51 7.90
CA THR A 66 9.88 -5.86 6.49
C THR A 66 9.18 -4.86 5.55
N ALA A 67 7.98 -4.39 5.89
CA ALA A 67 7.29 -3.37 5.12
C ALA A 67 8.08 -2.05 5.06
N ILE A 68 8.66 -1.62 6.18
CA ILE A 68 9.52 -0.42 6.25
C ILE A 68 10.74 -0.58 5.35
N LEU A 69 11.45 -1.71 5.45
CA LEU A 69 12.63 -1.97 4.64
C LEU A 69 12.31 -1.93 3.14
N THR A 70 11.26 -2.65 2.73
CA THR A 70 10.82 -2.65 1.33
C THR A 70 10.39 -1.27 0.86
N ALA A 71 9.69 -0.50 1.69
CA ALA A 71 9.28 0.86 1.31
C ALA A 71 10.48 1.77 1.07
N HIS A 72 11.53 1.66 1.87
CA HIS A 72 12.76 2.45 1.66
C HIS A 72 13.54 2.01 0.42
N GLU A 73 13.63 0.71 0.14
CA GLU A 73 14.23 0.19 -1.10
C GLU A 73 13.51 0.74 -2.34
N LEU A 74 12.17 0.70 -2.34
CA LEU A 74 11.36 1.27 -3.43
C LEU A 74 11.53 2.80 -3.51
N ALA A 75 11.51 3.51 -2.39
CA ALA A 75 11.70 4.96 -2.42
C ALA A 75 13.06 5.37 -2.98
N GLU A 76 14.11 4.57 -2.74
CA GLU A 76 15.43 4.78 -3.34
C GLU A 76 15.42 4.53 -4.85
N GLU A 77 14.74 3.49 -5.33
CA GLU A 77 14.64 3.19 -6.76
C GLU A 77 13.85 4.28 -7.51
N TRP A 78 12.69 4.68 -7.00
CA TRP A 78 11.82 5.70 -7.62
C TRP A 78 12.19 7.14 -7.27
N LYS A 79 13.21 7.35 -6.43
CA LYS A 79 13.67 8.68 -5.96
C LYS A 79 12.54 9.52 -5.38
N CYS A 80 11.73 8.92 -4.52
CA CYS A 80 10.55 9.55 -3.93
C CYS A 80 10.52 9.44 -2.40
N GLN A 81 9.48 10.00 -1.79
CA GLN A 81 9.27 9.97 -0.34
C GLN A 81 8.47 8.74 0.09
N VAL A 82 8.75 8.25 1.29
CA VAL A 82 7.94 7.25 1.99
C VAL A 82 6.95 7.96 2.91
N TYR A 83 5.70 7.50 2.89
CA TYR A 83 4.63 7.92 3.78
C TYR A 83 4.14 6.72 4.58
N ASP A 84 4.36 6.74 5.88
CA ASP A 84 3.87 5.69 6.78
C ASP A 84 2.50 6.10 7.35
N ASN A 85 1.44 5.45 6.87
CA ASN A 85 0.08 5.77 7.29
C ASN A 85 -0.39 4.94 8.50
N LEU A 86 0.50 4.17 9.14
CA LEU A 86 0.17 3.36 10.32
C LEU A 86 0.34 4.14 11.62
N ILE A 87 1.30 5.05 11.65
CA ILE A 87 1.59 5.90 12.78
C ILE A 87 1.07 7.28 12.40
N GLY A 88 -0.17 7.61 12.82
CA GLY A 88 -0.68 8.96 12.62
C GLY A 88 0.29 9.98 13.23
N ASP A 89 0.50 11.11 12.56
CA ASP A 89 1.22 12.25 13.16
C ASP A 89 0.57 12.55 14.52
N ALA A 90 1.33 12.33 15.59
CA ALA A 90 0.92 12.71 16.93
C ALA A 90 0.70 14.23 16.91
N THR A 91 -0.56 14.62 16.99
CA THR A 91 -0.99 16.03 16.98
C THR A 91 -0.59 16.71 18.28
#